data_AF-A0A9N8VDX2-F1
#
_entry.id   AF-A0A9N8VDX2-F1
#
_cell.length_a   1.000
_cell.length_b   1.000
_cell.length_c   1.000
_cell.angle_alpha   90.00
_cell.angle_beta   90.00
_cell.angle_gamma   90.00
#
_symmetry.space_group_name_H-M   'P 1'
#
loop_
_entity.id
_entity.type
_entity.pdbx_description
1 polymer ?
#
loop_
_entity_poly.entity_id
_entity_poly.type
_entity_poly.pdbx_seq_one_letter_code
_entity_poly.pdbx_strand_id
1 'polypeptide(L)'
;MSMSWVWVCSLPLTFLNSPRVSDPSIGGHDVNFGTGSDVFGVIFFVTGLLVETVADWSKASFLQFRLRRSSPLEFITTGLWGWSRHPNYFGEILPTASGIGTNIPWLSILSPIYITSNYLLVLLLFVSGLPFTEIPTQKKQYTLGYENPYFVYREQTSILIPIPPVLYGKFPDWVKRTILLDFLLYKYHPKQKPGVITPQV
;
A
#
# COMPACT_ATOMS: atom_id res chain seq x y z
N MET A 1 8.18 -14.43 9.34
CA MET A 1 8.97 -13.47 8.56
C MET A 1 10.43 -13.63 8.97
N SER A 2 11.29 -14.08 8.05
CA SER A 2 12.66 -14.50 8.30
C SER A 2 13.63 -13.32 8.49
N MET A 3 14.66 -13.50 9.33
CA MET A 3 15.69 -12.49 9.65
C MET A 3 16.33 -11.82 8.42
N SER A 4 16.43 -12.52 7.29
CA SER A 4 16.96 -11.97 6.03
C SER A 4 16.17 -10.76 5.53
N TRP A 5 14.86 -10.69 5.80
CA TRP A 5 14.01 -9.56 5.41
C TRP A 5 14.36 -8.29 6.19
N VAL A 6 14.58 -8.42 7.49
CA VAL A 6 14.94 -7.31 8.37
C VAL A 6 16.29 -6.73 7.93
N TRP A 7 17.24 -7.58 7.54
CA TRP A 7 18.53 -7.16 7.00
C TRP A 7 18.40 -6.40 5.68
N VAL A 8 17.58 -6.87 4.73
CA VAL A 8 17.37 -6.16 3.45
C VAL A 8 16.75 -4.77 3.67
N CYS A 9 15.84 -4.65 4.63
CA CYS A 9 15.23 -3.35 4.98
C CYS A 9 16.19 -2.43 5.77
N SER A 10 17.09 -2.99 6.60
CA SER A 10 18.01 -2.21 7.44
C SER A 10 19.34 -1.87 6.79
N LEU A 11 19.76 -2.61 5.76
CA LEU A 11 21.02 -2.38 5.03
C LEU A 11 21.14 -0.94 4.52
N PRO A 12 20.10 -0.32 3.94
CA PRO A 12 20.18 1.08 3.53
C PRO A 12 20.50 2.06 4.64
N LEU A 13 19.81 1.91 5.76
CA LEU A 13 19.99 2.75 6.93
C LEU A 13 21.39 2.52 7.54
N THR A 14 21.87 1.28 7.48
CA THR A 14 23.20 0.90 7.98
C THR A 14 24.32 1.44 7.09
N PHE A 15 24.13 1.42 5.77
CA PHE A 15 25.07 1.99 4.80
C PHE A 15 25.16 3.52 4.91
N LEU A 16 24.03 4.19 5.13
CA LEU A 16 24.00 5.65 5.28
C LEU A 16 24.52 6.15 6.63
N ASN A 17 24.29 5.41 7.71
CA ASN A 17 24.90 5.70 9.01
C ASN A 17 26.33 5.15 9.14
N SER A 18 26.91 4.61 8.06
CA SER A 18 28.29 4.14 8.08
C SER A 18 29.25 5.33 8.17
N PRO A 19 30.24 5.31 9.09
CA PRO A 19 31.19 6.41 9.25
C PRO A 19 31.89 6.84 7.96
N ARG A 20 32.07 5.90 7.01
CA ARG A 20 32.71 6.17 5.72
C ARG A 20 31.87 7.04 4.76
N VAL A 21 30.57 7.19 4.99
CA VAL A 21 29.67 8.03 4.19
C VAL A 21 29.34 9.33 4.94
N SER A 22 29.44 9.33 6.27
CA SER A 22 29.17 10.49 7.14
C SER A 22 30.40 11.36 7.39
N ASP A 23 31.62 10.87 7.13
CA ASP A 23 32.86 11.59 7.42
C ASP A 23 33.05 12.83 6.51
N PRO A 24 33.01 14.05 7.08
CA PRO A 24 33.15 15.29 6.32
C PRO A 24 34.48 15.44 5.58
N SER A 25 35.53 14.72 6.01
CA SER A 25 36.87 14.79 5.42
C SER A 25 36.98 14.10 4.06
N ILE A 26 36.05 13.20 3.73
CA ILE A 26 36.00 12.44 2.47
C ILE A 26 34.77 12.77 1.62
N GLY A 27 34.13 13.92 1.90
CA GLY A 27 32.92 14.37 1.19
C GLY A 27 31.61 13.85 1.77
N GLY A 28 31.62 13.34 3.02
CA GLY A 28 30.42 13.05 3.77
C GLY A 28 29.69 14.31 4.22
N HIS A 29 28.38 14.23 4.35
CA HIS A 29 27.57 15.34 4.85
C HIS A 29 27.25 15.12 6.33
N ASP A 30 27.76 16.00 7.21
CA ASP A 30 27.20 16.18 8.55
C ASP A 30 25.83 16.84 8.41
N VAL A 31 24.80 16.00 8.21
CA VAL A 31 23.42 16.49 8.22
C VAL A 31 23.02 16.77 9.67
N ASN A 32 23.08 18.03 10.06
CA ASN A 32 22.55 18.46 11.35
C ASN A 32 21.07 18.05 11.46
N PHE A 33 20.77 17.22 12.47
CA PHE A 33 19.40 16.84 12.80
C PHE A 33 18.61 18.07 13.24
N GLY A 34 17.46 18.30 12.61
CA GLY A 34 16.63 19.49 12.84
C GLY A 34 16.45 20.38 11.61
N THR A 35 16.89 19.91 10.43
CA THR A 35 16.56 20.56 9.16
C THR A 35 15.08 20.32 8.83
N GLY A 36 14.44 21.21 8.06
CA GLY A 36 13.01 21.06 7.70
C GLY A 36 12.67 19.70 7.07
N SER A 37 13.59 19.10 6.32
CA SER A 37 13.48 17.73 5.79
C SER A 37 13.32 16.65 6.86
N ASP A 38 13.97 16.81 8.01
CA ASP A 38 13.91 15.85 9.11
C ASP A 38 12.55 15.91 9.79
N VAL A 39 12.03 17.13 9.98
CA VAL A 39 10.68 17.36 10.51
C VAL A 39 9.63 16.75 9.57
N PHE A 40 9.76 16.97 8.25
CA PHE A 40 8.89 16.32 7.26
C PHE A 40 9.01 14.79 7.33
N GLY A 41 10.22 14.25 7.41
CA GLY A 41 10.46 12.81 7.55
C GLY A 41 9.77 12.22 8.77
N VAL A 42 9.91 12.85 9.93
CA VAL A 42 9.27 12.42 11.19
C VAL A 42 7.74 12.50 11.09
N ILE A 43 7.19 13.57 10.50
CA ILE A 43 5.74 13.71 10.32
C ILE A 43 5.19 12.57 9.44
N PHE A 44 5.84 12.30 8.30
CA PHE A 44 5.42 11.23 7.39
C PHE A 44 5.57 9.85 8.04
N PHE A 45 6.65 9.63 8.79
CA PHE A 45 6.86 8.40 9.55
C PHE A 45 5.76 8.17 10.59
N VAL A 46 5.50 9.16 11.46
CA VAL A 46 4.48 9.06 12.50
C VAL A 46 3.09 8.89 11.88
N THR A 47 2.79 9.64 10.82
CA THR A 47 1.50 9.52 10.11
C THR A 47 1.33 8.14 9.50
N GLY A 48 2.36 7.60 8.84
CA GLY A 48 2.32 6.27 8.24
C GLY A 48 2.10 5.19 9.29
N LEU A 49 2.87 5.25 10.37
CA LEU A 49 2.76 4.33 11.51
C LEU A 49 1.38 4.37 12.16
N LEU A 50 0.80 5.56 12.34
CA LEU A 50 -0.55 5.72 12.88
C LEU A 50 -1.60 5.13 11.94
N VAL A 51 -1.52 5.39 10.63
CA VAL A 51 -2.45 4.85 9.64
C VAL A 51 -2.38 3.33 9.60
N GLU A 52 -1.18 2.76 9.57
CA GLU A 52 -0.95 1.31 9.61
C GLU A 52 -1.57 0.69 10.87
N THR A 53 -1.23 1.25 12.04
CA THR A 53 -1.71 0.74 13.33
C THR A 53 -3.23 0.78 13.44
N VAL A 54 -3.86 1.89 13.03
CA VAL A 54 -5.33 2.05 13.07
C VAL A 54 -6.02 1.13 12.05
N ALA A 55 -5.44 0.98 10.86
CA ALA A 55 -5.96 0.08 9.83
C ALA A 55 -5.93 -1.39 10.28
N ASP A 56 -4.84 -1.84 10.87
CA ASP A 56 -4.70 -3.21 11.36
C ASP A 56 -5.55 -3.47 12.59
N TRP A 57 -5.65 -2.51 13.51
CA TRP A 57 -6.53 -2.62 14.67
C TRP A 57 -8.01 -2.72 14.29
N SER A 58 -8.46 -1.87 13.35
CA SER A 58 -9.84 -1.91 12.85
C SER A 58 -10.14 -3.23 12.11
N LYS A 59 -9.19 -3.72 11.32
CA LYS A 59 -9.30 -5.02 10.65
C LYS A 59 -9.37 -6.17 11.66
N ALA A 60 -8.48 -6.21 12.65
CA ALA A 60 -8.48 -7.24 13.69
C ALA A 60 -9.80 -7.25 14.48
N SER A 61 -10.28 -6.07 14.87
CA SER A 61 -11.55 -5.91 15.57
C SER A 61 -12.73 -6.41 14.72
N PHE A 62 -12.75 -6.08 13.43
CA PHE A 62 -13.75 -6.55 12.49
C PHE A 62 -13.71 -8.08 12.30
N LEU A 63 -12.52 -8.67 12.18
CA LEU A 63 -12.37 -10.13 12.09
C LEU A 63 -12.94 -10.84 13.33
N GLN A 64 -12.68 -10.31 14.53
CA GLN A 64 -13.23 -10.86 15.77
C GLN A 64 -14.76 -10.75 15.81
N PHE A 65 -15.31 -9.61 15.39
CA PHE A 65 -16.75 -9.41 15.29
C PHE A 65 -17.40 -10.40 14.32
N ARG A 66 -16.80 -10.57 13.13
CA ARG A 66 -17.25 -11.50 12.08
C ARG A 66 -17.27 -12.95 12.55
N LEU A 67 -16.26 -13.36 13.31
CA LEU A 67 -16.18 -14.71 13.90
C LEU A 67 -17.31 -14.96 14.89
N ARG A 68 -17.69 -13.95 15.70
CA ARG A 68 -18.76 -14.06 16.69
C ARG A 68 -20.16 -14.14 16.06
N ARG A 69 -20.37 -13.52 14.90
CA ARG A 69 -21.66 -13.48 14.19
C ARG A 69 -21.85 -14.59 13.16
N SER A 70 -20.87 -15.47 12.96
CA SER A 70 -20.88 -16.48 11.89
C SER A 70 -21.21 -15.89 10.51
N SER A 71 -20.70 -14.69 10.22
CA SER A 71 -20.91 -13.96 8.96
C SER A 71 -19.63 -13.97 8.10
N PRO A 72 -19.12 -15.14 7.65
CA PRO A 72 -17.75 -15.28 7.11
C PRO A 72 -17.45 -14.46 5.86
N LEU A 73 -18.49 -13.94 5.21
CA LEU A 73 -18.42 -13.20 3.95
C LEU A 73 -18.67 -11.69 4.12
N GLU A 74 -18.85 -11.18 5.34
CA GLU A 74 -18.85 -9.74 5.58
C GLU A 74 -17.45 -9.14 5.37
N PHE A 75 -17.43 -7.92 4.82
CA PHE A 75 -16.24 -7.12 4.56
C PHE A 75 -16.36 -5.75 5.25
N ILE A 76 -15.22 -5.15 5.60
CA ILE A 76 -15.15 -3.86 6.26
C ILE A 76 -15.20 -2.73 5.23
N THR A 77 -16.04 -1.72 5.48
CA THR A 77 -16.24 -0.54 4.61
C THR A 77 -16.20 0.78 5.38
N THR A 78 -15.91 0.73 6.68
CA THR A 78 -15.98 1.88 7.58
C THR A 78 -14.58 2.38 7.95
N GLY A 79 -14.49 3.66 8.33
CA GLY A 79 -13.23 4.30 8.69
C GLY A 79 -12.25 4.36 7.52
N LEU A 80 -10.97 4.05 7.78
CA LEU A 80 -9.91 4.04 6.77
C LEU A 80 -10.18 3.07 5.62
N TRP A 81 -10.82 1.93 5.92
CA TRP A 81 -11.21 0.94 4.93
C TRP A 81 -12.33 1.43 4.00
N GLY A 82 -13.05 2.49 4.38
CA GLY A 82 -14.00 3.15 3.48
C GLY A 82 -13.34 4.09 2.47
N TRP A 83 -12.08 4.50 2.68
CA TRP A 83 -11.37 5.45 1.80
C TRP A 83 -10.30 4.76 0.96
N SER A 84 -9.78 3.65 1.45
CA SER A 84 -8.83 2.79 0.74
C SER A 84 -9.15 1.34 1.03
N ARG A 85 -8.99 0.47 0.03
CA ARG A 85 -9.14 -0.98 0.21
C ARG A 85 -7.98 -1.57 1.01
N HIS A 86 -6.83 -0.91 1.00
CA HIS A 86 -5.61 -1.34 1.68
C HIS A 86 -4.91 -0.17 2.40
N PRO A 87 -5.57 0.42 3.42
CA PRO A 87 -5.03 1.59 4.12
C PRO A 87 -3.75 1.26 4.91
N ASN A 88 -3.58 0.01 5.34
CA ASN A 88 -2.35 -0.45 6.00
C ASN A 88 -1.13 -0.39 5.06
N TYR A 89 -1.30 -0.75 3.79
CA TYR A 89 -0.23 -0.65 2.79
C TYR A 89 0.18 0.80 2.51
N PHE A 90 -0.77 1.74 2.57
CA PHE A 90 -0.46 3.16 2.49
C PHE A 90 0.40 3.62 3.68
N GLY A 91 0.09 3.14 4.88
CA GLY A 91 0.89 3.38 6.09
C GLY A 91 2.32 2.85 5.99
N GLU A 92 2.54 1.71 5.34
CA GLU A 92 3.88 1.17 5.09
C GLU A 92 4.66 1.96 4.03
N ILE A 93 3.99 2.48 3.00
CA ILE A 93 4.63 3.21 1.89
C ILE A 93 4.97 4.64 2.29
N LEU A 94 4.10 5.31 3.06
CA LEU A 94 4.20 6.74 3.38
C LEU A 94 5.54 7.15 4.03
N PRO A 95 6.10 6.40 5.01
CA PRO A 95 7.41 6.70 5.60
C PRO A 95 8.58 6.50 4.63
N THR A 96 8.44 5.62 3.64
CA THR A 96 9.51 5.41 2.66
C THR A 96 9.56 6.53 1.62
N ALA A 97 8.41 7.16 1.34
CA ALA A 97 8.32 8.27 0.40
C ALA A 97 8.97 9.56 0.92
N SER A 98 9.11 9.74 2.24
CA SER A 98 9.74 10.93 2.81
C SER A 98 11.25 11.02 2.57
N GLY A 99 11.91 9.93 2.15
CA GLY A 99 13.33 9.91 1.77
C GLY A 99 13.63 10.43 0.37
N ILE A 100 12.62 10.72 -0.45
CA ILE A 100 12.79 11.13 -1.87
C ILE A 100 13.29 12.59 -2.00
N GLY A 101 13.19 13.40 -0.93
CA GLY A 101 13.53 14.82 -0.93
C GLY A 101 15.01 15.18 -0.75
N THR A 102 15.92 14.22 -0.53
CA THR A 102 17.35 14.53 -0.38
C THR A 102 18.00 14.69 -1.75
N ASN A 103 18.33 15.93 -2.11
CA ASN A 103 18.97 16.33 -3.38
C ASN A 103 20.32 15.63 -3.63
N ILE A 104 20.34 14.47 -4.30
CA ILE A 104 21.57 13.94 -4.92
C ILE A 104 21.27 13.41 -6.34
N PRO A 105 21.57 14.16 -7.42
CA PRO A 105 20.93 13.97 -8.74
C PRO A 105 21.28 12.66 -9.50
N TRP A 106 22.32 11.92 -9.13
CA TRP A 106 22.74 10.72 -9.88
C TRP A 106 23.03 9.50 -8.99
N LEU A 107 23.51 9.70 -7.74
CA LEU A 107 23.63 8.60 -6.77
C LEU A 107 22.29 8.17 -6.16
N SER A 108 21.22 8.97 -6.26
CA SER A 108 19.92 8.59 -5.68
C SER A 108 19.31 7.35 -6.33
N ILE A 109 19.56 7.10 -7.61
CA ILE A 109 19.04 5.90 -8.31
C ILE A 109 19.63 4.62 -7.69
N LEU A 110 20.87 4.68 -7.22
CA LEU A 110 21.58 3.59 -6.53
C LEU A 110 21.57 3.74 -5.01
N SER A 111 20.96 4.81 -4.48
CA SER A 111 20.86 5.02 -3.05
C SER A 111 20.11 3.84 -2.46
N PRO A 112 20.66 3.18 -1.42
CA PRO A 112 19.98 2.08 -0.77
C PRO A 112 18.55 2.43 -0.33
N ILE A 113 18.26 3.70 0.03
CA ILE A 113 16.89 4.14 0.38
C ILE A 113 15.97 4.08 -0.84
N TYR A 114 16.42 4.58 -1.98
CA TYR A 114 15.62 4.61 -3.21
C TYR A 114 15.36 3.20 -3.72
N ILE A 115 16.40 2.35 -3.73
CA ILE A 115 16.28 0.93 -4.09
C ILE A 115 15.30 0.25 -3.15
N THR A 116 15.45 0.42 -1.83
CA THR A 116 14.58 -0.26 -0.85
C THR A 116 13.16 0.28 -0.83
N SER A 117 12.93 1.58 -1.03
CA SER A 117 11.58 2.16 -1.13
C SER A 117 10.86 1.70 -2.41
N ASN A 118 11.52 1.74 -3.57
CA ASN A 118 10.94 1.23 -4.82
C ASN A 118 10.76 -0.29 -4.79
N TYR A 119 11.70 -1.02 -4.20
CA TYR A 119 11.60 -2.46 -4.04
C TYR A 119 10.46 -2.84 -3.09
N LEU A 120 10.30 -2.15 -1.95
CA LEU A 120 9.17 -2.33 -1.04
C LEU A 120 7.85 -2.07 -1.76
N LEU A 121 7.74 -0.96 -2.49
CA LEU A 121 6.57 -0.64 -3.29
C LEU A 121 6.27 -1.77 -4.29
N VAL A 122 7.25 -2.24 -5.05
CA VAL A 122 7.07 -3.34 -6.02
C VAL A 122 6.65 -4.64 -5.34
N LEU A 123 7.23 -4.98 -4.18
CA LEU A 123 6.87 -6.19 -3.45
C LEU A 123 5.42 -6.15 -2.95
N LEU A 124 5.02 -5.01 -2.38
CA LEU A 124 3.66 -4.78 -1.89
C LEU A 124 2.64 -4.80 -3.04
N LEU A 125 2.98 -4.20 -4.19
CA LEU A 125 2.10 -4.14 -5.35
C LEU A 125 1.99 -5.46 -6.10
N PHE A 126 3.07 -6.24 -6.22
CA PHE A 126 3.13 -7.35 -7.18
C PHE A 126 3.48 -8.72 -6.59
N VAL A 127 4.35 -8.80 -5.58
CA VAL A 127 4.95 -10.09 -5.17
C VAL A 127 4.26 -10.72 -3.97
N SER A 128 3.87 -9.94 -2.96
CA SER A 128 3.33 -10.51 -1.70
C SER A 128 2.03 -9.87 -1.21
N GLY A 129 1.70 -8.67 -1.67
CA GLY A 129 0.66 -7.86 -1.03
C GLY A 129 -0.71 -7.93 -1.67
N LEU A 130 -0.97 -7.04 -2.62
CA LEU A 130 -2.30 -6.75 -3.13
C LEU A 130 -2.96 -7.90 -3.91
N PRO A 131 -2.36 -8.52 -4.93
CA PRO A 131 -3.07 -9.50 -5.76
C PRO A 131 -3.40 -10.77 -4.96
N PHE A 132 -2.53 -11.16 -4.02
CA PHE A 132 -2.73 -12.33 -3.17
C PHE A 132 -3.84 -12.16 -2.14
N THR A 133 -4.19 -10.92 -1.78
CA THR A 133 -5.27 -10.64 -0.82
C THR A 133 -6.58 -10.29 -1.52
N GLU A 134 -6.52 -9.54 -2.62
CA GLU A 134 -7.68 -9.13 -3.41
C GLU A 134 -8.33 -10.29 -4.15
N ILE A 135 -7.57 -11.07 -4.93
CA ILE A 135 -8.13 -12.10 -5.81
C ILE A 135 -8.93 -13.15 -5.01
N PRO A 136 -8.44 -13.71 -3.89
CA PRO A 136 -9.21 -14.66 -3.09
C PRO A 136 -10.44 -14.04 -2.44
N THR A 137 -10.35 -12.78 -2.01
CA THR A 137 -11.48 -12.05 -1.41
C THR A 137 -12.58 -11.86 -2.44
N GLN A 138 -12.23 -11.34 -3.63
CA GLN A 138 -13.16 -11.17 -4.74
C GLN A 138 -13.80 -12.51 -5.13
N LYS A 139 -13.00 -13.59 -5.25
CA LYS A 139 -13.52 -14.91 -5.57
C LYS A 139 -14.57 -15.41 -4.57
N LYS A 140 -14.38 -15.17 -3.27
CA LYS A 140 -15.37 -15.50 -2.23
C LYS A 140 -16.63 -14.64 -2.32
N GLN A 141 -16.49 -13.36 -2.68
CA GLN A 141 -17.64 -12.47 -2.83
C GLN A 141 -18.45 -12.80 -4.09
N TYR A 142 -17.79 -13.24 -5.17
CA TYR A 142 -18.44 -13.72 -6.39
C TYR A 142 -19.32 -14.95 -6.17
N THR A 143 -19.02 -15.82 -5.20
CA THR A 143 -19.89 -16.99 -4.92
C THR A 143 -21.25 -16.61 -4.34
N LEU A 144 -21.39 -15.38 -3.82
CA LEU A 144 -22.66 -14.86 -3.33
C LEU A 144 -23.53 -14.22 -4.44
N GLY A 145 -23.02 -14.13 -5.67
CA GLY A 145 -23.72 -13.51 -6.80
C GLY A 145 -23.23 -12.10 -7.12
N TYR A 146 -23.52 -11.63 -8.33
CA TYR A 146 -23.06 -10.34 -8.85
C TYR A 146 -23.73 -9.14 -8.18
N GLU A 147 -24.88 -9.32 -7.56
CA GLU A 147 -25.62 -8.28 -6.82
C GLU A 147 -25.00 -7.95 -5.45
N ASN A 148 -23.88 -8.59 -5.10
CA ASN A 148 -23.19 -8.37 -3.85
C ASN A 148 -22.69 -6.91 -3.75
N PRO A 149 -23.00 -6.17 -2.65
CA PRO A 149 -22.56 -4.78 -2.45
C PRO A 149 -21.03 -4.60 -2.49
N TYR A 150 -20.27 -5.67 -2.32
CA TYR A 150 -18.82 -5.67 -2.45
C TYR A 150 -18.32 -5.14 -3.80
N PHE A 151 -19.02 -5.43 -4.91
CA PHE A 151 -18.59 -4.95 -6.23
C PHE A 151 -18.72 -3.44 -6.38
N VAL A 152 -19.76 -2.86 -5.79
CA VAL A 152 -19.94 -1.41 -5.72
C VAL A 152 -18.84 -0.77 -4.88
N TYR A 153 -18.58 -1.33 -3.70
CA TYR A 153 -17.49 -0.89 -2.83
C TYR A 153 -16.13 -0.92 -3.54
N ARG A 154 -15.82 -1.99 -4.29
CA ARG A 154 -14.56 -2.13 -5.03
C ARG A 154 -14.37 -1.06 -6.12
N GLU A 155 -15.42 -0.71 -6.87
CA GLU A 155 -15.34 0.28 -7.94
C GLU A 155 -15.31 1.73 -7.43
N GLN A 156 -15.82 1.95 -6.21
CA GLN A 156 -15.87 3.26 -5.56
C GLN A 156 -14.71 3.52 -4.58
N THR A 157 -13.91 2.50 -4.24
CA THR A 157 -12.85 2.64 -3.23
C THR A 157 -11.47 2.47 -3.85
N SER A 158 -10.61 3.46 -3.61
CA SER A 158 -9.20 3.45 -4.04
C SER A 158 -8.45 2.25 -3.47
N ILE A 159 -7.43 1.76 -4.16
CA ILE A 159 -6.70 0.58 -3.69
C ILE A 159 -5.70 0.91 -2.59
N LEU A 160 -4.91 1.98 -2.74
CA LEU A 160 -3.81 2.35 -1.84
C LEU A 160 -4.06 3.71 -1.21
N ILE A 161 -4.08 4.75 -2.04
CA ILE A 161 -4.19 6.13 -1.58
C ILE A 161 -5.58 6.35 -0.98
N PRO A 162 -5.70 6.81 0.28
CA PRO A 162 -6.99 7.08 0.89
C PRO A 162 -7.67 8.24 0.17
N ILE A 163 -8.71 7.93 -0.60
CA ILE A 163 -9.48 8.90 -1.38
C ILE A 163 -10.96 8.72 -1.03
N PRO A 164 -11.71 9.81 -0.77
CA PRO A 164 -13.14 9.70 -0.53
C PRO A 164 -13.86 8.97 -1.69
N PRO A 165 -14.77 8.01 -1.42
CA PRO A 165 -15.42 7.21 -2.46
C PRO A 165 -16.17 8.03 -3.51
N VAL A 166 -16.74 9.16 -3.08
CA VAL A 166 -17.45 10.11 -3.93
C VAL A 166 -16.55 10.70 -5.01
N LEU A 167 -15.25 10.86 -4.71
CA LEU A 167 -14.26 11.38 -5.65
C LEU A 167 -13.71 10.24 -6.52
N TYR A 168 -13.36 9.11 -5.91
CA TYR A 168 -12.79 7.98 -6.64
C TYR A 168 -13.74 7.44 -7.73
N GLY A 169 -15.04 7.32 -7.41
CA GLY A 169 -16.05 6.86 -8.36
C GLY A 169 -16.17 7.73 -9.63
N LYS A 170 -15.76 9.00 -9.58
CA LYS A 170 -15.83 9.94 -10.71
C LYS A 170 -14.62 9.87 -11.63
N PHE A 171 -13.51 9.27 -11.20
CA PHE A 171 -12.31 9.21 -12.03
C PHE A 171 -12.50 8.24 -13.20
N PRO A 172 -11.99 8.59 -14.40
CA PRO A 172 -11.98 7.67 -15.52
C PRO A 172 -11.04 6.50 -15.24
N ASP A 173 -11.35 5.34 -15.83
CA ASP A 173 -10.64 4.08 -15.62
C ASP A 173 -9.13 4.18 -15.87
N TRP A 174 -8.69 4.98 -16.84
CA TRP A 174 -7.27 5.14 -17.12
C TRP A 174 -6.54 5.84 -15.97
N VAL A 175 -7.15 6.85 -15.33
CA VAL A 175 -6.58 7.54 -14.15
C VAL A 175 -6.46 6.59 -12.97
N LYS A 176 -7.50 5.79 -12.74
CA LYS A 176 -7.47 4.77 -11.69
C LYS A 176 -6.32 3.78 -11.90
N ARG A 177 -6.14 3.33 -13.14
CA ARG A 177 -5.12 2.32 -13.51
C ARG A 177 -3.69 2.86 -13.49
N THR A 178 -3.47 4.10 -13.92
CA THR A 178 -2.11 4.66 -14.08
C THR A 178 -1.65 5.46 -12.88
N ILE A 179 -2.50 6.33 -12.34
CA ILE A 179 -2.14 7.27 -11.27
C ILE A 179 -2.41 6.64 -9.90
N LEU A 180 -3.56 5.96 -9.75
CA LEU A 180 -3.97 5.38 -8.47
C LEU A 180 -3.55 3.91 -8.31
N LEU A 181 -2.77 3.40 -9.28
CA LEU A 181 -2.20 2.06 -9.30
C LEU A 181 -3.25 0.94 -9.20
N ASP A 182 -4.50 1.17 -9.62
CA ASP A 182 -5.55 0.14 -9.65
C ASP A 182 -5.42 -0.72 -10.91
N PHE A 183 -4.41 -1.58 -10.95
CA PHE A 183 -4.11 -2.41 -12.11
C PHE A 183 -5.16 -3.50 -12.35
N LEU A 184 -5.29 -3.91 -13.62
CA LEU A 184 -6.16 -5.04 -14.01
C LEU A 184 -5.79 -6.35 -13.32
N LEU A 185 -4.53 -6.50 -12.90
CA LEU A 185 -4.03 -7.63 -12.13
C LEU A 185 -4.85 -7.87 -10.85
N TYR A 186 -5.43 -6.82 -10.28
CA TYR A 186 -6.18 -6.90 -9.03
C TYR A 186 -7.65 -7.27 -9.23
N LYS A 187 -8.15 -7.31 -10.48
CA LYS A 187 -9.54 -7.66 -10.77
C LYS A 187 -9.67 -9.16 -11.04
N TYR A 188 -10.49 -9.85 -10.27
CA TYR A 188 -10.85 -11.24 -10.54
C TYR A 188 -11.84 -11.30 -11.70
N HIS A 189 -11.44 -12.00 -12.76
CA HIS A 189 -12.29 -12.30 -13.90
C HIS A 189 -12.81 -13.74 -13.74
N PRO A 190 -14.12 -13.95 -13.53
CA PRO A 190 -14.67 -15.30 -13.52
C PRO A 190 -14.44 -15.91 -14.90
N LYS A 191 -13.88 -17.13 -14.95
CA LYS A 191 -13.86 -17.89 -16.21
C LYS A 191 -15.32 -18.07 -16.63
N GLN A 192 -15.71 -17.54 -17.79
CA GLN A 192 -17.00 -17.85 -18.39
C GLN A 192 -17.13 -19.38 -18.40
N LYS A 193 -18.13 -19.91 -17.69
CA LYS A 193 -18.54 -21.29 -17.93
C LYS A 193 -18.90 -21.36 -19.42
N PRO A 194 -18.38 -22.32 -20.20
CA PRO A 194 -18.79 -22.46 -21.60
C PRO A 194 -20.32 -22.61 -21.61
N GLY A 195 -21.02 -21.62 -22.18
CA GLY A 195 -22.48 -21.58 -22.31
C GLY A 195 -23.23 -20.42 -21.65
N VAL A 196 -22.58 -19.50 -20.94
CA VAL A 196 -23.27 -18.30 -20.39
C VAL A 196 -22.74 -17.04 -21.08
N ILE A 197 -23.57 -16.44 -21.93
CA ILE A 197 -23.32 -15.16 -22.59
C ILE A 197 -23.41 -14.07 -21.51
N THR A 198 -22.29 -13.49 -21.10
CA THR A 198 -22.29 -12.25 -20.33
C THR A 198 -22.56 -11.07 -21.28
N PRO A 199 -23.47 -10.14 -20.98
CA PRO A 199 -23.60 -8.92 -21.76
C PRO A 199 -22.31 -8.10 -21.60
N GLN A 200 -21.78 -7.65 -22.73
CA GLN A 200 -20.63 -6.76 -22.83
C GLN A 200 -21.03 -5.41 -22.21
N VAL A 201 -20.30 -4.97 -21.19
CA VAL A 201 -20.35 -3.59 -20.66
C VAL A 201 -18.94 -3.04 -20.68
#